data_AF-A0A817X256-F1
#
_entry.id   AF-A0A817X256-F1
#
_cell.length_a   1.000
_cell.length_b   1.000
_cell.length_c   1.000
_cell.angle_alpha   90.00
_cell.angle_beta   90.00
_cell.angle_gamma   90.00
#
_symmetry.space_group_name_H-M   'P 1'
#
loop_
_entity.id
_entity.type
_entity.pdbx_description
1 polymer ?
#
loop_
_entity_poly.entity_id
_entity_poly.type
_entity_poly.pdbx_seq_one_letter_code
_entity_poly.pdbx_strand_id
1 'polypeptide(L)'
;MTKSERESLQKRIIQFYVNVANKKKNLTVNHFLKEEIPRRTIYNVITNYDECGHIGDKQRSGRPRKLNSKAINRLKNLANHHTGISLRVLASKCRVSHETIRAYLKDMNIKYYKKRRVPKYTDQQLQEVPIRARRLYRTLVNNDFQIIMDDEKYFLLSDQSVPTNRGYYSSDMSLTSPEVKFKRVQKFEQEVLAWIAISTNDISSPFFAK
;
A
#
# COMPACT_ATOMS: atom_id res chain seq x y z
N MET A 1 -36.14 0.36 14.85
CA MET A 1 -35.99 0.88 13.48
C MET A 1 -34.51 0.88 13.10
N THR A 2 -34.13 0.10 12.08
CA THR A 2 -32.74 0.04 11.59
C THR A 2 -32.36 1.32 10.83
N LYS A 3 -31.07 1.52 10.53
CA LYS A 3 -30.61 2.69 9.73
C LYS A 3 -31.30 2.73 8.35
N SER A 4 -31.42 1.58 7.70
CA SER A 4 -32.04 1.45 6.37
C SER A 4 -33.53 1.80 6.40
N GLU A 5 -34.27 1.33 7.41
CA GLU A 5 -35.69 1.68 7.61
C GLU A 5 -35.89 3.18 7.83
N ARG A 6 -35.02 3.82 8.63
CA ARG A 6 -35.07 5.28 8.86
C ARG A 6 -34.84 6.07 7.57
N GLU A 7 -33.84 5.68 6.77
CA GLU A 7 -33.54 6.32 5.50
C GLU A 7 -34.67 6.14 4.48
N SER A 8 -35.27 4.94 4.42
CA SER A 8 -36.42 4.65 3.55
C SER A 8 -37.63 5.51 3.95
N LEU A 9 -37.90 5.63 5.24
CA LEU A 9 -38.96 6.48 5.77
C LEU A 9 -38.73 7.96 5.44
N GLN A 10 -37.50 8.45 5.64
CA GLN A 10 -37.12 9.83 5.29
C GLN A 10 -37.32 10.10 3.80
N LYS A 11 -36.90 9.18 2.92
CA LYS A 11 -37.12 9.27 1.47
C LYS A 11 -38.60 9.38 1.13
N ARG A 12 -39.44 8.50 1.70
CA ARG A 12 -40.89 8.50 1.45
C ARG A 12 -41.55 9.80 1.90
N ILE A 13 -41.19 10.31 3.08
CA ILE A 13 -41.72 11.58 3.60
C ILE A 13 -41.36 12.75 2.69
N ILE A 14 -40.09 12.83 2.28
CA ILE A 14 -39.60 13.94 1.45
C ILE A 14 -40.14 13.85 0.02
N GLN A 15 -40.22 12.65 -0.55
CA GLN A 15 -40.81 12.45 -1.88
C GLN A 15 -42.28 12.87 -1.92
N PHE A 16 -43.06 12.53 -0.90
CA PHE A 16 -44.44 13.01 -0.77
C PHE A 16 -44.50 14.52 -0.56
N TYR A 17 -43.64 15.08 0.30
CA TYR A 17 -43.58 16.52 0.56
C TYR A 17 -43.29 17.34 -0.69
N VAL A 18 -42.33 16.91 -1.52
CA VAL A 18 -41.91 17.62 -2.73
C VAL A 18 -42.88 17.38 -3.88
N ASN A 19 -43.22 16.12 -4.18
CA ASN A 19 -43.91 15.76 -5.42
C ASN A 19 -45.44 15.81 -5.30
N VAL A 20 -45.99 15.51 -4.12
CA VAL A 20 -47.44 15.37 -3.93
C VAL A 20 -48.02 16.57 -3.18
N ALA A 21 -47.40 16.95 -2.06
CA ALA A 21 -47.88 18.03 -1.21
C ALA A 21 -47.43 19.43 -1.66
N ASN A 22 -46.61 19.54 -2.71
CA ASN A 22 -46.03 20.80 -3.21
C ASN A 22 -45.46 21.68 -2.08
N LYS A 23 -44.62 21.06 -1.23
CA LYS A 23 -44.00 21.66 -0.03
C LYS A 23 -44.96 22.16 1.05
N LYS A 24 -46.21 21.71 1.08
CA LYS A 24 -47.16 22.03 2.17
C LYS A 24 -46.98 21.08 3.35
N LYS A 25 -46.41 21.58 4.45
CA LYS A 25 -46.13 20.80 5.68
C LYS A 25 -47.37 20.13 6.27
N ASN A 26 -48.51 20.83 6.29
CA ASN A 26 -49.75 20.32 6.89
C ASN A 26 -50.29 19.08 6.15
N LEU A 27 -50.20 19.05 4.81
CA LEU A 27 -50.67 17.93 4.00
C LEU A 27 -49.77 16.69 4.21
N THR A 28 -48.45 16.88 4.23
CA THR A 28 -47.49 15.81 4.51
C THR A 28 -47.68 15.23 5.90
N VAL A 29 -47.84 16.08 6.93
CA VAL A 29 -48.04 15.62 8.30
C VAL A 29 -49.33 14.83 8.45
N ASN A 30 -50.44 15.29 7.87
CA ASN A 30 -51.72 14.58 7.95
C ASN A 30 -51.70 13.22 7.25
N HIS A 31 -50.96 13.09 6.14
CA HIS A 31 -50.80 11.81 5.45
C HIS A 31 -50.05 10.79 6.30
N PHE A 32 -48.84 11.14 6.77
CA PHE A 32 -48.01 10.21 7.54
C PHE A 32 -48.46 10.02 9.00
N LEU A 33 -49.29 10.92 9.53
CA LEU A 33 -49.94 10.71 10.82
C LEU A 33 -50.99 9.58 10.76
N LYS A 34 -51.66 9.39 9.61
CA LYS A 34 -52.56 8.24 9.39
C LYS A 34 -51.80 6.92 9.32
N GLU A 35 -50.51 6.96 8.96
CA GLU A 35 -49.61 5.81 8.99
C GLU A 35 -48.93 5.63 10.36
N GLU A 36 -49.45 6.26 11.41
CA GLU A 36 -48.97 6.17 12.79
C GLU A 36 -47.54 6.69 13.02
N ILE A 37 -47.02 7.54 12.11
CA ILE A 37 -45.71 8.16 12.29
C ILE A 37 -45.83 9.38 13.20
N PRO A 38 -44.99 9.50 14.26
CA PRO A 38 -45.04 10.64 15.16
C PRO A 38 -44.81 11.98 14.44
N ARG A 39 -45.67 12.98 14.71
CA ARG A 39 -45.59 14.33 14.11
C ARG A 39 -44.20 14.94 14.24
N ARG A 40 -43.56 14.79 15.41
CA ARG A 40 -42.20 15.29 15.68
C ARG A 40 -41.18 14.75 14.68
N THR A 41 -41.27 13.47 14.33
CA THR A 41 -40.38 12.83 13.36
C THR A 41 -40.60 13.44 11.97
N ILE A 42 -41.85 13.61 11.55
CA ILE A 42 -42.19 14.18 10.24
C ILE A 42 -41.66 15.62 10.13
N TYR A 43 -41.93 16.47 11.13
CA TYR A 43 -41.42 17.84 11.14
C TYR A 43 -39.89 17.90 11.16
N ASN A 44 -39.22 17.07 11.98
CA ASN A 44 -37.76 17.03 12.02
C ASN A 44 -37.15 16.65 10.66
N VAL A 45 -37.77 15.70 9.94
CA VAL A 45 -37.32 15.28 8.61
C VAL A 45 -37.50 16.41 7.60
N ILE A 46 -38.66 17.07 7.60
CA ILE A 46 -38.93 18.20 6.71
C ILE A 46 -37.98 19.37 7.01
N THR A 47 -37.79 19.74 8.27
CA THR A 47 -36.89 20.83 8.67
C THR A 47 -35.44 20.52 8.30
N ASN A 48 -34.96 19.30 8.55
CA ASN A 48 -33.62 18.89 8.14
C ASN A 48 -33.44 18.96 6.61
N TYR A 49 -34.48 18.59 5.85
CA TYR A 49 -34.46 18.68 4.39
C TYR A 49 -34.48 20.14 3.89
N ASP A 50 -35.34 20.99 4.47
CA ASP A 50 -35.41 22.41 4.14
C ASP A 50 -34.07 23.12 4.45
N GLU A 51 -33.37 22.74 5.53
CA GLU A 51 -32.07 23.33 5.93
C GLU A 51 -30.87 22.82 5.14
N CYS A 52 -30.78 21.50 4.89
CA CYS A 52 -29.58 20.87 4.33
C CYS A 52 -29.72 20.44 2.86
N GLY A 53 -30.94 20.42 2.31
CA GLY A 53 -31.22 19.96 0.95
C GLY A 53 -30.95 18.48 0.68
N HIS A 54 -30.64 17.69 1.72
CA HIS A 54 -30.25 16.27 1.60
C HIS A 54 -31.19 15.36 2.40
N ILE A 55 -31.40 14.14 1.88
CA ILE A 55 -32.19 13.08 2.52
C ILE A 55 -31.25 12.17 3.30
N GLY A 56 -31.24 12.30 4.63
CA GLY A 56 -30.43 11.45 5.50
C GLY A 56 -30.19 12.06 6.87
N ASP A 57 -29.62 11.26 7.78
CA ASP A 57 -29.14 11.77 9.06
C ASP A 57 -27.94 12.72 8.84
N LYS A 58 -27.95 13.87 9.54
CA LYS A 58 -26.77 14.76 9.60
C LYS A 58 -25.56 13.98 10.14
N GLN A 59 -24.36 14.27 9.61
CA GLN A 59 -23.14 13.68 10.16
C GLN A 59 -23.01 14.03 11.63
N ARG A 60 -22.92 13.00 12.49
CA ARG A 60 -22.74 13.19 13.92
C ARG A 60 -21.31 13.64 14.19
N SER A 61 -21.15 14.58 15.12
CA SER A 61 -19.82 14.92 15.64
C SER A 61 -19.22 13.70 16.33
N GLY A 62 -18.05 13.28 15.85
CA GLY A 62 -17.27 12.21 16.46
C GLY A 62 -16.37 12.73 17.59
N ARG A 63 -15.61 11.80 18.19
CA ARG A 63 -14.56 12.15 19.16
C ARG A 63 -13.52 13.06 18.49
N PRO A 64 -13.07 14.15 19.16
CA PRO A 64 -12.04 15.01 18.61
C PRO A 64 -10.73 14.24 18.39
N ARG A 65 -10.00 14.64 17.34
CA ARG A 65 -8.69 14.08 16.98
C ARG A 65 -7.64 14.43 18.04
N LYS A 66 -6.71 13.50 18.31
CA LYS A 66 -5.64 13.69 19.31
C LYS A 66 -4.58 14.71 18.89
N LEU A 67 -4.27 14.78 17.59
CA LEU A 67 -3.33 15.74 17.02
C LEU A 67 -4.08 16.90 16.38
N ASN A 68 -3.60 18.12 16.64
CA ASN A 68 -4.03 19.33 15.94
C ASN A 68 -3.42 19.40 14.52
N SER A 69 -3.93 20.30 13.69
CA SER A 69 -3.45 20.50 12.30
C SER A 69 -1.94 20.78 12.22
N LYS A 70 -1.39 21.60 13.12
CA LYS A 70 0.04 21.91 13.18
C LYS A 70 0.90 20.67 13.46
N ALA A 71 0.48 19.82 14.40
CA ALA A 71 1.17 18.59 14.73
C ALA A 71 1.06 17.56 13.60
N ILE A 72 -0.06 17.51 12.88
CA ILE A 72 -0.23 16.67 11.69
C ILE A 72 0.75 17.10 10.59
N ASN A 73 0.87 18.41 10.32
CA ASN A 73 1.84 18.92 9.34
C ASN A 73 3.28 18.62 9.75
N ARG A 74 3.60 18.76 11.04
CA ARG A 74 4.91 18.37 11.57
C ARG A 74 5.17 16.87 11.37
N LEU A 75 4.19 16.01 11.64
CA LEU A 75 4.31 14.56 11.41
C LEU A 75 4.54 14.25 9.94
N LYS A 76 3.79 14.90 9.03
CA LYS A 76 3.97 14.75 7.58
C LYS A 76 5.39 15.11 7.16
N ASN A 77 5.91 16.24 7.63
CA ASN A 77 7.27 16.69 7.30
C ASN A 77 8.34 15.77 7.89
N LEU A 78 8.09 15.10 9.02
CA LEU A 78 9.04 14.14 9.59
C LEU A 78 9.02 12.79 8.87
N ALA A 79 7.86 12.36 8.36
CA ALA A 79 7.68 11.02 7.81
C ALA A 79 7.82 10.95 6.29
N ASN A 80 7.28 11.93 5.56
CA ASN A 80 7.21 11.87 4.11
C ASN A 80 8.59 12.12 3.47
N HIS A 81 8.98 11.30 2.51
CA HIS A 81 10.28 11.34 1.82
C HIS A 81 11.53 11.23 2.72
N HIS A 82 11.38 10.89 4.00
CA HIS A 82 12.48 10.64 4.91
C HIS A 82 12.71 9.14 5.12
N THR A 83 13.94 8.75 5.44
CA THR A 83 14.31 7.35 5.69
C THR A 83 14.80 7.17 7.12
N GLY A 84 14.67 5.96 7.66
CA GLY A 84 15.30 5.58 8.93
C GLY A 84 14.58 6.01 10.20
N ILE A 85 13.35 6.51 10.13
CA ILE A 85 12.59 6.91 11.33
C ILE A 85 11.55 5.83 11.68
N SER A 86 11.63 5.31 12.91
CA SER A 86 10.65 4.35 13.42
C SER A 86 9.36 5.04 13.88
N LEU A 87 8.23 4.32 13.85
CA LEU A 87 6.96 4.83 14.36
C LEU A 87 7.02 5.20 15.84
N ARG A 88 7.85 4.51 16.64
CA ARG A 88 8.07 4.80 18.07
C ARG A 88 8.76 6.16 18.28
N VAL A 89 9.74 6.49 17.43
CA VAL A 89 10.41 7.79 17.48
C VAL A 89 9.45 8.92 17.09
N LEU A 90 8.62 8.73 16.06
CA LEU A 90 7.57 9.69 15.69
C LEU A 90 6.54 9.86 16.81
N ALA A 91 6.12 8.76 17.43
CA ALA A 91 5.20 8.75 18.57
C ALA A 91 5.73 9.57 19.75
N SER A 92 7.00 9.37 20.13
CA SER A 92 7.65 10.15 21.18
C SER A 92 7.68 11.65 20.84
N LYS A 93 8.06 12.02 19.61
CA LYS A 93 8.07 13.42 19.14
C LYS A 93 6.69 14.08 19.16
N CYS A 94 5.64 13.31 18.89
CA CYS A 94 4.26 13.78 18.86
C CYS A 94 3.49 13.56 20.18
N ARG A 95 4.12 12.97 21.20
CA ARG A 95 3.53 12.61 22.50
C ARG A 95 2.22 11.81 22.39
N VAL A 96 2.19 10.86 21.45
CA VAL A 96 1.04 9.96 21.22
C VAL A 96 1.52 8.52 21.06
N SER A 97 0.60 7.56 21.08
CA SER A 97 0.95 6.16 20.83
C SER A 97 1.36 5.92 19.37
N HIS A 98 2.14 4.86 19.12
CA HIS A 98 2.59 4.51 17.77
C HIS A 98 1.43 4.04 16.86
N GLU A 99 0.37 3.45 17.42
CA GLU A 99 -0.86 3.09 16.72
C GLU A 99 -1.59 4.34 16.22
N THR A 100 -1.60 5.39 17.05
CA THR A 100 -2.16 6.69 16.68
C THR A 100 -1.41 7.25 15.48
N ILE A 101 -0.07 7.25 15.50
CA ILE A 101 0.75 7.68 14.37
C ILE A 101 0.47 6.84 13.12
N ARG A 102 0.38 5.51 13.26
CA ARG A 102 0.07 4.61 12.13
C ARG A 102 -1.26 4.96 11.47
N ALA A 103 -2.30 5.25 12.25
CA ALA A 103 -3.60 5.69 11.74
C ALA A 103 -3.49 7.02 10.98
N TYR A 104 -2.80 8.02 11.54
CA TYR A 104 -2.59 9.31 10.86
C TYR A 104 -1.80 9.16 9.56
N LEU A 105 -0.74 8.33 9.52
CA LEU A 105 0.01 8.07 8.29
C LEU A 105 -0.87 7.39 7.23
N LYS A 106 -1.74 6.47 7.64
CA LYS A 106 -2.72 5.82 6.74
C LYS A 106 -3.71 6.86 6.18
N ASP A 107 -4.26 7.74 7.00
CA ASP A 107 -5.17 8.82 6.57
C ASP A 107 -4.49 9.78 5.59
N MET A 108 -3.19 10.04 5.77
CA MET A 108 -2.37 10.85 4.85
C MET A 108 -1.85 10.07 3.63
N ASN A 109 -2.22 8.79 3.49
CA ASN A 109 -1.74 7.88 2.45
C ASN A 109 -0.19 7.72 2.40
N ILE A 110 0.49 7.88 3.54
CA ILE A 110 1.93 7.65 3.68
C ILE A 110 2.14 6.20 4.10
N LYS A 111 2.84 5.44 3.24
CA LYS A 111 3.13 4.02 3.44
C LYS A 111 4.62 3.80 3.62
N TYR A 112 4.96 2.77 4.39
CA TYR A 112 6.34 2.30 4.50
C TYR A 112 6.68 1.41 3.31
N TYR A 113 7.73 1.75 2.59
CA TYR A 113 8.27 0.95 1.50
C TYR A 113 9.68 0.47 1.85
N LYS A 114 9.98 -0.80 1.53
CA LYS A 114 11.35 -1.32 1.63
C LYS A 114 12.19 -0.76 0.47
N LYS A 115 13.41 -0.30 0.76
CA LYS A 115 14.36 0.11 -0.27
C LYS A 115 14.68 -1.09 -1.18
N ARG A 116 14.71 -0.86 -2.49
CA ARG A 116 15.14 -1.87 -3.47
C ARG A 116 16.68 -1.87 -3.52
N ARG A 117 17.28 -3.05 -3.64
CA ARG A 117 18.71 -3.18 -3.87
C ARG A 117 19.01 -2.75 -5.31
N VAL A 118 19.93 -1.80 -5.47
CA VAL A 118 20.41 -1.33 -6.77
C VAL A 118 21.94 -1.24 -6.71
N PRO A 119 22.64 -1.44 -7.85
CA PRO A 119 24.07 -1.13 -7.92
C PRO A 119 24.34 0.33 -7.56
N LYS A 120 25.48 0.58 -6.91
CA LYS A 120 25.91 1.94 -6.59
C LYS A 120 26.66 2.50 -7.79
N TYR A 121 26.07 3.47 -8.47
CA TYR A 121 26.74 4.20 -9.56
C TYR A 121 27.56 5.38 -9.00
N THR A 122 28.65 5.70 -9.69
CA THR A 122 29.34 6.99 -9.56
C THR A 122 28.58 8.08 -10.33
N ASP A 123 28.83 9.35 -10.02
CA ASP A 123 28.18 10.47 -10.72
C ASP A 123 28.47 10.46 -12.22
N GLN A 124 29.68 10.06 -12.62
CA GLN A 124 30.04 9.86 -14.03
C GLN A 124 29.22 8.74 -14.68
N GLN A 125 29.09 7.58 -14.02
CA GLN A 125 28.30 6.47 -14.55
C GLN A 125 26.81 6.84 -14.73
N LEU A 126 26.24 7.63 -13.81
CA LEU A 126 24.86 8.11 -13.92
C LEU A 126 24.64 8.97 -15.17
N GLN A 127 25.64 9.72 -15.62
CA GLN A 127 25.59 10.50 -16.86
C GLN A 127 25.80 9.63 -18.10
N GLU A 128 26.72 8.67 -18.04
CA GLU A 128 27.10 7.86 -19.20
C GLU A 128 26.09 6.77 -19.56
N VAL A 129 25.53 6.07 -18.56
CA VAL A 129 24.58 4.97 -18.76
C VAL A 129 23.43 5.33 -19.72
N PRO A 130 22.68 6.45 -19.55
CA PRO A 130 21.59 6.79 -20.46
C PRO A 130 22.09 7.15 -21.88
N ILE A 131 23.29 7.72 -22.01
CA ILE A 131 23.87 8.04 -23.31
C ILE A 131 24.25 6.76 -24.05
N ARG A 132 24.93 5.82 -23.37
CA ARG A 132 25.31 4.52 -23.92
C ARG A 132 24.09 3.69 -24.28
N ALA A 133 23.09 3.63 -23.40
CA ALA A 133 21.82 2.93 -23.66
C ALA A 133 21.08 3.51 -24.87
N ARG A 134 21.03 4.84 -25.02
CA ARG A 134 20.41 5.49 -26.19
C ARG A 134 21.16 5.21 -27.48
N ARG A 135 22.49 5.23 -27.46
CA ARG A 135 23.33 4.87 -28.61
C ARG A 135 23.08 3.42 -29.03
N LEU A 136 23.14 2.49 -28.07
CA LEU A 136 22.85 1.09 -28.31
C LEU A 136 21.46 0.90 -28.93
N TYR A 137 20.42 1.52 -28.35
CA TYR A 137 19.06 1.45 -28.89
C TYR A 137 18.98 1.92 -30.36
N ARG A 138 19.59 3.07 -30.69
CA ARG A 138 19.61 3.58 -32.07
C ARG A 138 20.33 2.64 -33.03
N THR A 139 21.45 2.06 -32.58
CA THR A 139 22.22 1.10 -33.36
C THR A 139 21.40 -0.17 -33.63
N LEU A 140 20.69 -0.68 -32.62
CA LEU A 140 19.87 -1.89 -32.73
C LEU A 140 18.60 -1.70 -33.59
N VAL A 141 18.02 -0.50 -33.62
CA VAL A 141 16.81 -0.24 -34.43
C VAL A 141 17.13 0.01 -35.90
N ASN A 142 18.30 0.59 -36.20
CA ASN A 142 18.62 1.05 -37.56
C ASN A 142 19.37 0.01 -38.41
N ASN A 143 19.80 -1.10 -37.84
CA ASN A 143 20.53 -2.13 -38.56
C ASN A 143 20.08 -3.52 -38.11
N ASP A 144 20.20 -4.49 -39.00
CA ASP A 144 20.04 -5.90 -38.65
C ASP A 144 21.30 -6.42 -37.96
N PHE A 145 21.23 -6.58 -36.64
CA PHE A 145 22.28 -7.19 -35.82
C PHE A 145 21.79 -8.49 -35.20
N GLN A 146 22.67 -9.48 -35.15
CA GLN A 146 22.52 -10.61 -34.23
C GLN A 146 23.18 -10.25 -32.90
N ILE A 147 22.40 -10.24 -31.82
CA ILE A 147 22.91 -9.98 -30.47
C ILE A 147 23.29 -11.32 -29.85
N ILE A 148 24.55 -11.42 -29.41
CA ILE A 148 25.05 -12.49 -28.55
C ILE A 148 25.37 -11.85 -27.20
N MET A 149 24.77 -12.35 -26.13
CA MET A 149 25.02 -11.91 -24.76
C MET A 149 25.68 -13.04 -23.99
N ASP A 150 26.76 -12.76 -23.29
CA ASP A 150 27.42 -13.69 -22.38
C ASP A 150 27.41 -13.16 -20.95
N ASP A 151 27.51 -14.06 -19.98
CA ASP A 151 27.67 -13.73 -18.57
C ASP A 151 28.39 -14.86 -17.82
N GLU A 152 29.00 -14.50 -16.69
CA GLU A 152 29.69 -15.42 -15.79
C GLU A 152 28.93 -15.52 -14.47
N LYS A 153 28.81 -16.74 -13.95
CA LYS A 153 28.20 -16.95 -12.65
C LYS A 153 28.91 -18.00 -11.83
N TYR A 154 29.24 -17.62 -10.60
CA TYR A 154 29.78 -18.53 -9.59
C TYR A 154 28.65 -19.31 -8.92
N PHE A 155 28.83 -20.63 -8.87
CA PHE A 155 27.98 -21.57 -8.16
C PHE A 155 28.78 -22.23 -7.05
N LEU A 156 28.25 -22.20 -5.82
CA LEU A 156 28.85 -22.93 -4.71
C LEU A 156 28.59 -24.42 -4.89
N LEU A 157 29.59 -25.26 -4.59
CA LEU A 157 29.45 -26.72 -4.56
C LEU A 157 28.61 -27.21 -3.37
N SER A 158 28.29 -26.32 -2.43
CA SER A 158 27.37 -26.59 -1.33
C SER A 158 25.91 -26.33 -1.76
N ASP A 159 24.97 -27.17 -1.28
CA ASP A 159 23.51 -27.04 -1.52
C ASP A 159 22.90 -25.72 -0.99
N GLN A 160 23.73 -24.86 -0.40
CA GLN A 160 23.33 -23.63 0.29
C GLN A 160 23.16 -22.42 -0.63
N SER A 161 23.54 -22.56 -1.91
CA SER A 161 23.42 -21.51 -2.93
C SER A 161 21.95 -21.20 -3.28
N VAL A 162 21.04 -22.18 -3.16
CA VAL A 162 19.62 -22.02 -3.49
C VAL A 162 18.83 -21.48 -2.28
N PRO A 163 18.22 -20.27 -2.37
CA PRO A 163 17.52 -19.66 -1.24
C PRO A 163 16.35 -20.50 -0.69
N THR A 164 15.69 -21.28 -1.54
CA THR A 164 14.55 -22.13 -1.20
C THR A 164 14.91 -23.25 -0.22
N ASN A 165 16.15 -23.71 -0.24
CA ASN A 165 16.61 -24.86 0.56
C ASN A 165 17.19 -24.44 1.93
N ARG A 166 17.03 -23.17 2.34
CA ARG A 166 17.62 -22.64 3.58
C ARG A 166 16.78 -22.84 4.84
N GLY A 167 15.51 -23.18 4.67
CA GLY A 167 14.61 -23.44 5.80
C GLY A 167 14.67 -24.90 6.23
N TYR A 168 14.35 -25.17 7.49
CA TYR A 168 14.10 -26.51 8.00
C TYR A 168 12.76 -26.54 8.73
N TYR A 169 12.07 -27.67 8.64
CA TYR A 169 10.85 -27.92 9.41
C TYR A 169 11.23 -28.63 10.70
N SER A 170 10.60 -28.25 11.81
CA SER A 170 10.78 -28.94 13.08
C SER A 170 9.56 -28.77 13.96
N SER A 171 9.14 -29.85 14.62
CA SER A 171 8.13 -29.83 15.68
C SER A 171 8.69 -29.31 17.02
N ASP A 172 10.00 -29.46 17.23
CA ASP A 172 10.71 -28.98 18.42
C ASP A 172 12.18 -28.65 18.09
N MET A 173 12.51 -27.37 18.20
CA MET A 173 13.84 -26.83 17.91
C MET A 173 14.94 -27.34 18.86
N SER A 174 14.58 -27.87 20.04
CA SER A 174 15.52 -28.40 21.02
C SER A 174 16.01 -29.81 20.67
N LEU A 175 15.16 -30.61 20.03
CA LEU A 175 15.47 -31.97 19.56
C LEU A 175 16.13 -31.99 18.18
N THR A 176 16.14 -30.85 17.49
CA THR A 176 16.68 -30.75 16.13
C THR A 176 18.21 -30.72 16.17
N SER A 177 18.83 -31.62 15.40
CA SER A 177 20.30 -31.69 15.28
C SER A 177 20.92 -30.34 14.90
N PRO A 178 22.06 -29.96 15.50
CA PRO A 178 22.81 -28.76 15.13
C PRO A 178 23.13 -28.66 13.63
N GLU A 179 23.29 -29.79 12.93
CA GLU A 179 23.59 -29.81 11.50
C GLU A 179 22.42 -29.33 10.64
N VAL A 180 21.19 -29.56 11.10
CA VAL A 180 19.96 -29.09 10.43
C VAL A 180 19.65 -27.65 10.85
N LYS A 181 19.92 -27.31 12.12
CA LYS A 181 19.57 -26.02 12.72
C LYS A 181 20.51 -24.90 12.29
N PHE A 182 21.80 -25.19 12.17
CA PHE A 182 22.83 -24.17 11.95
C PHE A 182 23.47 -24.29 10.58
N LYS A 183 23.44 -23.18 9.85
CA LYS A 183 24.22 -23.00 8.63
C LYS A 183 25.68 -22.73 8.99
N ARG A 184 26.57 -23.66 8.68
CA ARG A 184 28.02 -23.40 8.69
C ARG A 184 28.38 -22.67 7.40
N VAL A 185 28.94 -21.46 7.52
CA VAL A 185 29.36 -20.63 6.39
C VAL A 185 30.88 -20.53 6.42
N GLN A 186 31.52 -20.86 5.31
CA GLN A 186 32.96 -20.65 5.16
C GLN A 186 33.20 -19.33 4.42
N LYS A 187 34.27 -18.60 4.79
CA LYS A 187 34.58 -17.28 4.18
C LYS A 187 34.92 -17.39 2.69
N PHE A 188 35.60 -18.49 2.31
CA PHE A 188 35.97 -18.84 0.95
C PHE A 188 35.52 -20.29 0.71
N GLU A 189 34.29 -20.46 0.22
CA GLU A 189 33.76 -21.77 -0.16
C GLU A 189 34.28 -22.17 -1.55
N GLN A 190 34.34 -23.47 -1.83
CA GLN A 190 34.66 -23.94 -3.17
C GLN A 190 33.50 -23.60 -4.12
N GLU A 191 33.85 -22.94 -5.20
CA GLU A 191 32.92 -22.48 -6.22
C GLU A 191 33.36 -22.94 -7.61
N VAL A 192 32.40 -23.04 -8.52
CA VAL A 192 32.63 -23.29 -9.94
C VAL A 192 32.07 -22.10 -10.70
N LEU A 193 32.88 -21.51 -11.58
CA LEU A 193 32.43 -20.50 -12.51
C LEU A 193 31.80 -21.19 -13.71
N ALA A 194 30.58 -20.81 -14.02
CA ALA A 194 29.93 -21.16 -15.27
C ALA A 194 29.90 -19.92 -16.18
N TRP A 195 30.35 -20.08 -17.41
CA TRP A 195 30.20 -19.11 -18.49
C TRP A 195 29.26 -19.68 -19.54
N ILE A 196 28.35 -18.84 -20.05
CA ILE A 196 27.45 -19.20 -21.13
C ILE A 196 27.14 -17.98 -21.99
N ALA A 197 27.05 -18.18 -23.31
CA ALA A 197 26.59 -17.18 -24.25
C ALA A 197 25.24 -17.58 -24.84
N ILE A 198 24.36 -16.60 -25.03
CA ILE A 198 23.00 -16.76 -25.53
C ILE A 198 22.78 -15.76 -26.64
N SER A 199 22.17 -16.21 -27.73
CA SER A 199 21.68 -15.36 -28.81
C SER A 199 20.20 -15.62 -29.06
N THR A 200 19.61 -14.90 -30.00
CA THR A 200 18.23 -15.16 -30.45
C THR A 200 18.06 -16.54 -31.09
N ASN A 201 19.15 -17.11 -31.61
CA ASN A 201 19.09 -18.31 -32.46
C ASN A 201 19.52 -19.57 -31.71
N ASP A 202 20.47 -19.44 -30.77
CA ASP A 202 21.02 -20.58 -30.05
C ASP A 202 21.72 -20.17 -28.75
N ILE A 203 22.06 -21.17 -27.94
CA ILE A 203 22.77 -21.09 -26.67
C ILE A 203 24.09 -21.87 -26.81
N SER A 204 25.19 -21.30 -26.33
CA SER A 204 26.48 -21.99 -26.34
C SER A 204 26.47 -23.19 -25.38
N SER A 205 27.36 -24.16 -25.62
CA SER A 205 27.69 -25.12 -24.56
C SER A 205 28.24 -24.37 -23.34
N PRO A 206 27.81 -24.69 -22.11
CA PRO A 206 28.32 -24.05 -20.92
C PRO A 206 29.79 -24.42 -20.72
N PHE A 207 30.61 -23.43 -20.37
CA PHE A 207 32.00 -23.63 -19.99
C PHE A 207 32.12 -23.54 -18.47
N PHE A 208 32.81 -24.51 -17.87
CA PHE A 208 33.02 -24.55 -16.42
C PHE A 208 34.49 -24.41 -16.08
N ALA A 209 34.82 -23.43 -15.24
CA ALA A 209 36.14 -23.23 -14.66
C ALA A 209 36.08 -23.46 -13.14
N LYS A 210 37.18 -24.00 -12.60
CA LYS A 210 37.38 -24.21 -11.17
C LYS A 210 38.27 -23.12 -10.58
#